data_AF-A0A2K5RDN6-F1
#
_entry.id   AF-A0A2K5RDN6-F1
#
_cell.length_a   1.000
_cell.length_b   1.000
_cell.length_c   1.000
_cell.angle_alpha   90.00
_cell.angle_beta   90.00
_cell.angle_gamma   90.00
#
_symmetry.space_group_name_H-M   'P 1'
#
loop_
_entity.id
_entity.type
_entity.pdbx_description
1 polymer ?
#
loop_
_entity_poly.entity_id
_entity_poly.type
_entity_poly.pdbx_seq_one_letter_code
_entity_poly.pdbx_strand_id
1 'polypeptide(L)'
;MWEAQSPGLSREWGSVAISPEDPGPLHIGRFLSCAFRHPMNAMYPGIFNFHFRNLRKAYGRNETWLCFTVEGIMNRSTVSWKSGVFRNQVGSDPFCHAEMCFLSWFRHNMLSPKKDYEVTWYASWSPCPECAGQVAEFLARHGNVRLTIFTAHLYYFWNPSFRQGLRRLSQEGASVLIMGYEDFEYCWDNFVYNDGQPFKPWKRLQDNSLSLYITLQEILQ
;
A
#
# COMPACT_ATOMS: atom_id res chain seq x y z
N MET A 1 -27.81 67.12 -1.73
CA MET A 1 -29.03 67.10 -0.88
C MET A 1 -30.07 66.31 -1.67
N TRP A 2 -30.43 65.13 -1.16
CA TRP A 2 -31.47 64.15 -1.56
C TRP A 2 -31.49 63.65 -3.04
N GLU A 3 -31.26 62.39 -3.42
CA GLU A 3 -31.80 61.04 -3.09
C GLU A 3 -33.26 60.75 -3.50
N ALA A 4 -33.42 59.78 -4.41
CA ALA A 4 -34.37 58.64 -4.40
C ALA A 4 -34.13 57.79 -5.68
N GLN A 5 -33.40 56.68 -5.70
CA GLN A 5 -33.70 55.28 -5.31
C GLN A 5 -34.90 54.60 -6.00
N SER A 6 -34.64 53.47 -6.69
CA SER A 6 -35.32 52.13 -6.64
C SER A 6 -34.79 51.18 -7.77
N PRO A 7 -34.97 49.84 -7.75
CA PRO A 7 -34.04 48.88 -7.10
C PRO A 7 -33.67 47.61 -7.92
N GLY A 8 -32.65 46.87 -7.46
CA GLY A 8 -32.60 45.39 -7.47
C GLY A 8 -32.09 44.64 -8.71
N LEU A 9 -30.91 44.02 -8.62
CA LEU A 9 -30.76 42.59 -8.30
C LEU A 9 -29.27 42.22 -8.19
N SER A 10 -28.93 41.69 -7.03
CA SER A 10 -27.63 41.13 -6.65
C SER A 10 -27.32 39.84 -7.40
N ARG A 11 -26.06 39.62 -7.77
CA ARG A 11 -25.37 38.33 -7.61
C ARG A 11 -23.86 38.53 -7.77
N GLU A 12 -23.20 38.45 -6.63
CA GLU A 12 -21.76 38.29 -6.47
C GLU A 12 -21.30 37.08 -7.28
N TRP A 13 -20.30 37.26 -8.14
CA TRP A 13 -19.46 36.15 -8.58
C TRP A 13 -18.42 35.93 -7.50
N GLY A 14 -18.84 35.20 -6.46
CA GLY A 14 -17.94 34.66 -5.46
C GLY A 14 -16.89 33.78 -6.13
N SER A 15 -15.64 33.95 -5.71
CA SER A 15 -14.52 33.07 -6.03
C SER A 15 -14.90 31.61 -5.74
N VAL A 16 -15.13 30.83 -6.79
CA VAL A 16 -15.26 29.39 -6.67
C VAL A 16 -13.87 28.86 -6.33
N ALA A 17 -13.71 28.39 -5.09
CA ALA A 17 -12.57 27.63 -4.67
C ALA A 17 -12.44 26.40 -5.59
N ILE A 18 -11.33 26.32 -6.31
CA ILE A 18 -10.94 25.15 -7.10
C ILE A 18 -10.70 24.02 -6.09
N SER A 19 -11.57 23.01 -6.08
CA SER A 19 -11.35 21.76 -5.34
C SER A 19 -10.03 21.12 -5.80
N PRO A 20 -9.23 20.50 -4.91
CA PRO A 20 -7.91 19.97 -5.27
C PRO A 20 -7.92 18.70 -6.14
N GLU A 21 -9.06 18.32 -6.72
CA GLU A 21 -9.26 16.98 -7.28
C GLU A 21 -9.45 16.92 -8.80
N ASP A 22 -8.93 17.88 -9.58
CA ASP A 22 -8.87 17.72 -11.04
C ASP A 22 -7.43 17.59 -11.56
N PRO A 23 -6.86 16.36 -11.53
CA PRO A 23 -5.58 16.11 -12.19
C PRO A 23 -5.79 16.18 -13.70
N GLY A 24 -4.98 16.99 -14.40
CA GLY A 24 -5.17 17.26 -15.82
C GLY A 24 -5.16 16.02 -16.75
N PRO A 25 -5.50 16.17 -18.04
CA PRO A 25 -5.79 15.07 -18.97
C PRO A 25 -4.69 14.00 -19.11
N LEU A 26 -3.42 14.41 -18.97
CA LEU A 26 -2.26 13.50 -19.01
C LEU A 26 -2.15 12.62 -17.76
N HIS A 27 -2.57 13.12 -16.59
CA HIS A 27 -2.63 12.35 -15.35
C HIS A 27 -3.79 11.35 -15.38
N ILE A 28 -4.95 11.74 -15.91
CA ILE A 28 -6.11 10.85 -16.08
C ILE A 28 -5.73 9.65 -16.98
N GLY A 29 -5.10 9.90 -18.13
CA GLY A 29 -4.70 8.83 -19.06
C GLY A 29 -3.71 7.81 -18.46
N ARG A 30 -2.76 8.26 -17.64
CA ARG A 30 -1.78 7.39 -16.97
C ARG A 30 -2.38 6.66 -15.77
N PHE A 31 -3.20 7.34 -14.97
CA PHE A 31 -3.92 6.76 -13.85
C PHE A 31 -4.81 5.59 -14.32
N LEU A 32 -5.52 5.76 -15.43
CA LEU A 32 -6.36 4.69 -16.02
C LEU A 32 -5.56 3.45 -16.46
N SER A 33 -4.30 3.61 -16.90
CA SER A 33 -3.46 2.48 -17.35
C SER A 33 -2.98 1.55 -16.22
N CYS A 34 -2.90 2.06 -15.00
CA CYS A 34 -2.51 1.30 -13.81
C CYS A 34 -3.70 0.96 -12.89
N ALA A 35 -4.80 1.72 -12.96
CA ALA A 35 -5.96 1.60 -12.08
C ALA A 35 -6.75 0.28 -12.22
N PHE A 36 -6.62 -0.46 -13.34
CA PHE A 36 -7.42 -1.67 -13.60
C PHE A 36 -6.60 -2.96 -13.69
N ARG A 37 -5.41 -2.99 -13.08
CA ARG A 37 -4.62 -4.22 -13.03
C ARG A 37 -5.26 -5.23 -12.11
N HIS A 38 -5.30 -6.45 -12.59
CA HIS A 38 -5.72 -7.60 -11.83
C HIS A 38 -4.49 -8.20 -11.12
N PRO A 39 -4.65 -8.70 -9.90
CA PRO A 39 -3.57 -9.36 -9.19
C PRO A 39 -3.16 -10.65 -9.89
N MET A 40 -1.87 -10.96 -9.86
CA MET A 40 -1.36 -12.29 -10.20
C MET A 40 -1.74 -13.28 -9.09
N ASN A 41 -1.82 -14.57 -9.41
CA ASN A 41 -2.05 -15.60 -8.40
C ASN A 41 -0.81 -15.81 -7.51
N ALA A 42 0.36 -15.95 -8.13
CA ALA A 42 1.63 -16.22 -7.47
C ALA A 42 2.81 -15.76 -8.35
N MET A 43 4.01 -15.73 -7.77
CA MET A 43 5.28 -15.45 -8.45
C MET A 43 6.16 -16.70 -8.55
N TYR A 44 7.20 -16.65 -9.39
CA TYR A 44 8.17 -17.75 -9.49
C TYR A 44 9.16 -17.75 -8.32
N PRO A 45 9.69 -18.92 -7.91
CA PRO A 45 10.67 -19.05 -6.83
C PRO A 45 11.89 -18.12 -6.95
N GLY A 46 12.41 -17.94 -8.16
CA GLY A 46 13.55 -17.06 -8.41
C GLY A 46 13.26 -15.59 -8.11
N ILE A 47 12.04 -15.14 -8.40
CA ILE A 47 11.57 -13.79 -8.10
C ILE A 47 11.47 -13.59 -6.59
N PHE A 48 10.79 -14.51 -5.89
CA PHE A 48 10.63 -14.43 -4.44
C PHE A 48 11.99 -14.37 -3.73
N ASN A 49 12.87 -15.32 -4.04
CA ASN A 49 14.22 -15.39 -3.46
C ASN A 49 15.09 -14.16 -3.78
N PHE A 50 14.85 -13.48 -4.91
CA PHE A 50 15.58 -12.26 -5.24
C PHE A 50 15.02 -11.06 -4.46
N HIS A 51 13.72 -10.79 -4.57
CA HIS A 51 13.10 -9.55 -4.06
C HIS A 51 12.82 -9.55 -2.56
N PHE A 52 12.45 -10.69 -1.97
CA PHE A 52 12.12 -10.78 -0.54
C PHE A 52 13.31 -11.08 0.36
N ARG A 53 14.48 -11.39 -0.21
CA ARG A 53 15.68 -11.67 0.56
C ARG A 53 16.16 -10.43 1.32
N ASN A 54 15.86 -10.37 2.61
CA ASN A 54 16.04 -9.26 3.56
C ASN A 54 17.50 -8.84 3.87
N LEU A 55 18.37 -8.76 2.85
CA LEU A 55 19.76 -8.31 2.99
C LEU A 55 19.86 -6.91 3.58
N ARG A 56 20.87 -6.67 4.43
CA ARG A 56 21.25 -5.34 4.93
C ARG A 56 21.52 -4.32 3.81
N LYS A 57 22.03 -4.79 2.67
CA LYS A 57 22.29 -3.99 1.47
C LYS A 57 21.65 -4.70 0.29
N ALA A 58 20.55 -4.14 -0.20
CA ALA A 58 19.67 -4.81 -1.14
C ALA A 58 19.74 -4.20 -2.55
N TYR A 59 20.95 -3.89 -3.03
CA TYR A 59 21.18 -3.25 -4.34
C TYR A 59 20.54 -4.04 -5.50
N GLY A 60 20.10 -3.31 -6.53
CA GLY A 60 19.53 -3.87 -7.76
C GLY A 60 18.08 -4.34 -7.67
N ARG A 61 17.45 -4.26 -6.48
CA ARG A 61 16.02 -4.57 -6.29
C ARG A 61 15.16 -3.33 -6.55
N ASN A 62 15.05 -2.96 -7.81
CA ASN A 62 14.33 -1.74 -8.23
C ASN A 62 12.82 -1.95 -8.40
N GLU A 63 12.30 -3.13 -8.05
CA GLU A 63 10.88 -3.46 -8.10
C GLU A 63 10.36 -3.81 -6.70
N THR A 64 9.18 -3.30 -6.37
CA THR A 64 8.41 -3.76 -5.21
C THR A 64 7.42 -4.84 -5.65
N TRP A 65 7.40 -5.94 -4.89
CA TRP A 65 6.42 -7.00 -4.98
C TRP A 65 5.56 -6.97 -3.72
N LEU A 66 4.24 -7.03 -3.88
CA LEU A 66 3.26 -6.95 -2.80
C LEU A 66 2.32 -8.14 -2.91
N CYS A 67 2.50 -9.12 -2.02
CA CYS A 67 1.51 -10.17 -1.82
C CYS A 67 0.44 -9.66 -0.87
N PHE A 68 -0.80 -10.10 -1.02
CA PHE A 68 -1.87 -9.70 -0.12
C PHE A 68 -2.86 -10.81 0.17
N THR A 69 -3.53 -10.66 1.31
CA THR A 69 -4.81 -11.31 1.62
C THR A 69 -5.85 -10.24 1.97
N VAL A 70 -7.10 -10.53 1.64
CA VAL A 70 -8.27 -9.73 1.98
C VAL A 70 -9.32 -10.67 2.52
N GLU A 71 -9.63 -10.52 3.80
CA GLU A 71 -10.75 -11.18 4.45
C GLU A 71 -11.90 -10.19 4.63
N GLY A 72 -13.04 -10.46 4.00
CA GLY A 72 -14.26 -9.68 4.18
C GLY A 72 -15.17 -10.35 5.20
N ILE A 73 -15.54 -9.60 6.23
CA ILE A 73 -16.25 -10.06 7.42
C ILE A 73 -17.64 -9.41 7.46
N MET A 74 -18.66 -10.20 7.73
CA MET A 74 -20.02 -9.73 7.98
C MET A 74 -20.62 -10.55 9.11
N ASN A 75 -21.26 -9.90 10.10
CA ASN A 75 -21.82 -10.57 11.28
C ASN A 75 -20.81 -11.51 11.98
N ARG A 76 -19.56 -11.05 12.15
CA ARG A 76 -18.45 -11.80 12.78
C ARG A 76 -18.07 -13.11 12.08
N SER A 77 -18.46 -13.28 10.81
CA SER A 77 -18.12 -14.44 10.00
C SER A 77 -17.43 -14.00 8.71
N THR A 78 -16.45 -14.78 8.28
CA THR A 78 -15.77 -14.59 7.00
C THR A 78 -16.72 -14.92 5.86
N VAL A 79 -17.03 -13.92 5.02
CA VAL A 79 -17.97 -14.06 3.89
C VAL A 79 -17.30 -13.93 2.53
N SER A 80 -16.06 -13.44 2.49
CA SER A 80 -15.25 -13.41 1.27
C SER A 80 -13.78 -13.47 1.61
N TRP A 81 -13.02 -14.18 0.80
CA TRP A 81 -11.58 -14.26 0.92
C TRP A 81 -10.94 -14.10 -0.45
N LYS A 82 -9.88 -13.29 -0.54
CA LYS A 82 -9.12 -13.12 -1.77
C LYS A 82 -7.64 -12.94 -1.44
N SER A 83 -6.78 -13.49 -2.28
CA SER A 83 -5.35 -13.29 -2.21
C SER A 83 -4.77 -13.05 -3.59
N GLY A 84 -3.54 -12.54 -3.65
CA GLY A 84 -2.81 -12.38 -4.90
C GLY A 84 -1.55 -11.55 -4.74
N VAL A 85 -0.96 -11.20 -5.87
CA VAL A 85 0.33 -10.50 -5.97
C VAL A 85 0.24 -9.32 -6.93
N PHE A 86 0.68 -8.15 -6.49
CA PHE A 86 0.98 -7.00 -7.32
C PHE A 86 2.49 -6.78 -7.44
N ARG A 87 2.92 -6.19 -8.55
CA ARG A 87 4.29 -5.75 -8.78
C ARG A 87 4.29 -4.32 -9.30
N ASN A 88 5.24 -3.51 -8.86
CA ASN A 88 5.47 -2.18 -9.43
C ASN A 88 5.72 -2.27 -10.94
N GLN A 89 5.37 -1.20 -11.66
CA GLN A 89 5.79 -1.05 -13.04
C GLN A 89 7.24 -0.60 -13.19
N VAL A 90 7.82 -0.90 -14.35
CA VAL A 90 9.07 -0.32 -14.82
C VAL A 90 8.79 1.15 -15.20
N GLY A 91 9.21 2.08 -14.35
CA GLY A 91 9.03 3.51 -14.52
C GLY A 91 8.92 4.23 -13.17
N SER A 92 9.34 5.49 -13.11
CA SER A 92 9.36 6.28 -11.87
C SER A 92 7.99 6.85 -11.47
N ASP A 93 6.88 6.38 -12.06
CA ASP A 93 5.55 6.93 -11.82
C ASP A 93 4.94 6.32 -10.54
N PRO A 94 4.79 7.09 -9.45
CA PRO A 94 4.28 6.58 -8.17
C PRO A 94 2.86 6.03 -8.26
N PHE A 95 2.08 6.46 -9.26
CA PHE A 95 0.71 5.97 -9.49
C PHE A 95 0.65 4.51 -9.97
N CYS A 96 1.80 3.94 -10.33
CA CYS A 96 1.94 2.55 -10.76
C CYS A 96 2.74 1.68 -9.78
N HIS A 97 2.87 2.14 -8.53
CA HIS A 97 3.37 1.33 -7.43
C HIS A 97 2.32 0.28 -7.02
N ALA A 98 2.79 -0.85 -6.48
CA ALA A 98 1.98 -2.01 -6.14
C ALA A 98 0.92 -1.68 -5.09
N GLU A 99 1.23 -0.77 -4.16
CA GLU A 99 0.31 -0.22 -3.16
C GLU A 99 -0.89 0.48 -3.83
N MET A 100 -0.61 1.31 -4.84
CA MET A 100 -1.64 2.05 -5.58
C MET A 100 -2.45 1.11 -6.48
N CYS A 101 -1.80 0.13 -7.11
CA CYS A 101 -2.50 -0.93 -7.84
C CYS A 101 -3.44 -1.73 -6.94
N PHE A 102 -2.99 -2.11 -5.73
CA PHE A 102 -3.84 -2.77 -4.76
C PHE A 102 -5.02 -1.89 -4.36
N LEU A 103 -4.78 -0.63 -3.97
CA LEU A 103 -5.86 0.26 -3.52
C LEU A 103 -6.92 0.46 -4.61
N SER A 104 -6.48 0.68 -5.85
CA SER A 104 -7.40 0.82 -6.98
C SER A 104 -8.21 -0.46 -7.19
N TRP A 105 -7.54 -1.62 -7.24
CA TRP A 105 -8.22 -2.90 -7.39
C TRP A 105 -9.21 -3.17 -6.24
N PHE A 106 -8.80 -2.95 -4.99
CA PHE A 106 -9.61 -3.21 -3.81
C PHE A 106 -10.88 -2.34 -3.79
N ARG A 107 -10.76 -1.04 -4.10
CA ARG A 107 -11.90 -0.10 -4.19
C ARG A 107 -12.95 -0.53 -5.20
N HIS A 108 -12.53 -0.99 -6.38
CA HIS A 108 -13.47 -1.30 -7.46
C HIS A 108 -14.04 -2.72 -7.39
N ASN A 109 -13.33 -3.67 -6.78
CA ASN A 109 -13.68 -5.09 -6.88
C ASN A 109 -14.19 -5.70 -5.58
N MET A 110 -13.84 -5.16 -4.42
CA MET A 110 -14.15 -5.79 -3.14
C MET A 110 -14.80 -4.85 -2.13
N LEU A 111 -14.36 -3.60 -2.07
CA LEU A 111 -14.77 -2.66 -1.02
C LEU A 111 -16.28 -2.44 -1.03
N SER A 112 -16.87 -2.55 0.16
CA SER A 112 -18.31 -2.38 0.38
C SER A 112 -18.54 -1.84 1.79
N PRO A 113 -19.44 -0.86 1.98
CA PRO A 113 -19.73 -0.30 3.31
C PRO A 113 -20.45 -1.27 4.24
N LYS A 114 -20.88 -2.45 3.77
CA LYS A 114 -21.63 -3.46 4.54
C LYS A 114 -20.75 -4.52 5.20
N LYS A 115 -19.43 -4.49 4.96
CA LYS A 115 -18.48 -5.49 5.43
C LYS A 115 -17.31 -4.80 6.11
N ASP A 116 -16.77 -5.46 7.11
CA ASP A 116 -15.45 -5.14 7.65
C ASP A 116 -14.39 -5.92 6.85
N TYR A 117 -13.17 -5.41 6.81
CA TYR A 117 -12.06 -6.04 6.09
C TYR A 117 -10.82 -6.14 6.96
N GLU A 118 -10.24 -7.33 7.03
CA GLU A 118 -8.88 -7.56 7.50
C GLU A 118 -8.00 -7.75 6.27
N VAL A 119 -7.09 -6.81 6.04
CA VAL A 119 -6.17 -6.79 4.91
C VAL A 119 -4.76 -7.01 5.42
N THR A 120 -4.05 -7.96 4.83
CA THR A 120 -2.62 -8.17 5.10
C THR A 120 -1.81 -8.00 3.83
N TRP A 121 -0.77 -7.18 3.90
CA TRP A 121 0.25 -7.05 2.87
C TRP A 121 1.56 -7.68 3.31
N TYR A 122 2.20 -8.40 2.39
CA TYR A 122 3.59 -8.83 2.50
C TYR A 122 4.37 -8.20 1.35
N ALA A 123 5.09 -7.13 1.65
CA ALA A 123 5.77 -6.31 0.67
C ALA A 123 7.28 -6.56 0.70
N SER A 124 7.91 -6.62 -0.48
CA SER A 124 9.37 -6.70 -0.56
C SER A 124 10.03 -5.41 -0.05
N TRP A 125 9.42 -4.26 -0.25
CA TRP A 125 9.88 -2.96 0.24
C TRP A 125 8.74 -2.25 0.99
N SER A 126 9.09 -1.50 2.02
CA SER A 126 8.12 -0.65 2.71
C SER A 126 7.64 0.48 1.78
N PRO A 127 6.42 1.00 1.95
CA PRO A 127 5.89 2.02 1.06
C PRO A 127 6.74 3.30 1.01
N CYS A 128 6.77 3.94 -0.17
CA CYS A 128 7.34 5.29 -0.31
C CYS A 128 6.43 6.36 0.35
N PRO A 129 6.91 7.59 0.60
CA PRO A 129 6.13 8.62 1.29
C PRO A 129 4.79 8.92 0.63
N GLU A 130 4.76 8.98 -0.70
CA GLU A 130 3.55 9.25 -1.48
C GLU A 130 2.53 8.11 -1.32
N CYS A 131 2.97 6.86 -1.47
CA CYS A 131 2.10 5.69 -1.29
C CYS A 131 1.61 5.57 0.16
N ALA A 132 2.49 5.79 1.13
CA ALA A 132 2.14 5.81 2.55
C ALA A 132 1.06 6.86 2.85
N GLY A 133 1.18 8.07 2.27
CA GLY A 133 0.17 9.12 2.40
C GLY A 133 -1.18 8.72 1.82
N GLN A 134 -1.20 8.14 0.62
CA GLN A 134 -2.43 7.68 -0.04
C GLN A 134 -3.11 6.53 0.71
N VAL A 135 -2.34 5.59 1.26
CA VAL A 135 -2.86 4.49 2.08
C VAL A 135 -3.39 5.01 3.42
N ALA A 136 -2.67 5.94 4.06
CA ALA A 136 -3.12 6.60 5.28
C ALA A 136 -4.46 7.33 5.09
N GLU A 137 -4.60 8.11 4.01
CA GLU A 137 -5.86 8.79 3.66
C GLU A 137 -6.99 7.81 3.34
N PHE A 138 -6.66 6.67 2.73
CA PHE A 138 -7.63 5.61 2.52
C PHE A 138 -8.13 5.04 3.85
N LEU A 139 -7.25 4.69 4.78
CA LEU A 139 -7.63 4.15 6.09
C LEU A 139 -8.48 5.15 6.90
N ALA A 140 -8.10 6.43 6.90
CA ALA A 140 -8.86 7.49 7.56
C ALA A 140 -10.31 7.61 7.04
N ARG A 141 -10.54 7.35 5.75
CA ARG A 141 -11.88 7.39 5.12
C ARG A 141 -12.67 6.09 5.28
N HIS A 142 -12.00 4.98 5.57
CA HIS A 142 -12.58 3.65 5.57
C HIS A 142 -12.31 2.93 6.90
N GLY A 143 -12.99 3.37 7.97
CA GLY A 143 -12.87 2.77 9.31
C GLY A 143 -13.31 1.30 9.41
N ASN A 144 -13.92 0.75 8.36
CA ASN A 144 -14.23 -0.67 8.22
C ASN A 144 -13.08 -1.50 7.62
N VAL A 145 -11.89 -0.91 7.41
CA VAL A 145 -10.72 -1.61 6.87
C VAL A 145 -9.58 -1.54 7.88
N ARG A 146 -9.05 -2.71 8.24
CA ARG A 146 -7.84 -2.86 9.04
C ARG A 146 -6.72 -3.39 8.16
N LEU A 147 -5.56 -2.75 8.25
CA LEU A 147 -4.41 -3.07 7.41
C LEU A 147 -3.22 -3.46 8.28
N THR A 148 -2.66 -4.64 7.99
CA THR A 148 -1.36 -5.06 8.49
C THR A 148 -0.38 -5.15 7.33
N ILE A 149 0.78 -4.54 7.47
CA ILE A 149 1.84 -4.48 6.47
C ILE A 149 3.07 -5.15 7.06
N PHE A 150 3.41 -6.33 6.55
CA PHE A 150 4.72 -6.94 6.75
C PHE A 150 5.65 -6.52 5.62
N THR A 151 6.83 -6.01 5.94
CA THR A 151 7.83 -5.64 4.94
C THR A 151 9.13 -6.43 5.10
N ALA A 152 9.68 -6.92 4.00
CA ALA A 152 10.97 -7.60 3.97
C ALA A 152 12.15 -6.61 4.09
N HIS A 153 11.96 -5.38 3.64
CA HIS A 153 12.97 -4.33 3.66
C HIS A 153 12.36 -2.96 4.00
N LEU A 154 13.14 -2.10 4.66
CA LEU A 154 12.78 -0.69 4.85
C LEU A 154 13.36 0.15 3.72
N TYR A 155 12.50 0.80 2.94
CA TYR A 155 12.88 1.60 1.79
C TYR A 155 13.40 2.98 2.23
N TYR A 156 14.64 3.30 1.86
CA TYR A 156 15.31 4.57 2.16
C TYR A 156 15.09 5.10 3.59
N PHE A 157 15.16 4.21 4.59
CA PHE A 157 14.81 4.52 5.98
C PHE A 157 15.68 5.57 6.69
N TRP A 158 16.83 5.92 6.09
CA TRP A 158 17.66 7.04 6.52
C TRP A 158 17.08 8.40 6.12
N ASN A 159 16.16 8.45 5.15
CA ASN A 159 15.51 9.66 4.70
C ASN A 159 14.32 10.00 5.62
N PRO A 160 14.26 11.21 6.20
CA PRO A 160 13.16 11.63 7.07
C PRO A 160 11.76 11.49 6.47
N SER A 161 11.57 11.72 5.16
CA SER A 161 10.24 11.63 4.54
C SER A 161 9.69 10.19 4.53
N PHE A 162 10.55 9.20 4.32
CA PHE A 162 10.18 7.78 4.36
C PHE A 162 9.79 7.36 5.78
N ARG A 163 10.55 7.81 6.78
CA ARG A 163 10.22 7.59 8.20
C ARG A 163 8.87 8.21 8.55
N GLN A 164 8.62 9.45 8.11
CA GLN A 164 7.35 10.14 8.35
C GLN A 164 6.17 9.41 7.68
N GLY A 165 6.34 8.89 6.47
CA GLY A 165 5.33 8.07 5.80
C GLY A 165 4.92 6.85 6.63
N LEU A 166 5.89 6.09 7.14
CA LEU A 166 5.62 4.91 7.98
C LEU A 166 4.95 5.29 9.31
N ARG A 167 5.36 6.39 9.94
CA ARG A 167 4.68 6.92 11.14
C ARG A 167 3.23 7.27 10.86
N ARG A 168 2.96 7.96 9.75
CA ARG A 168 1.60 8.35 9.37
C ARG A 168 0.70 7.13 9.16
N LEU A 169 1.21 6.07 8.52
CA LEU A 169 0.48 4.80 8.41
C LEU A 169 0.10 4.24 9.78
N SER A 170 1.06 4.20 10.72
CA SER A 170 0.80 3.71 12.07
C SER A 170 -0.20 4.59 12.84
N GLN A 171 -0.17 5.91 12.63
CA GLN A 171 -1.10 6.85 13.24
C GLN A 171 -2.53 6.67 12.73
N GLU A 172 -2.69 6.35 11.45
CA GLU A 172 -4.00 6.03 10.84
C GLU A 172 -4.44 4.56 11.05
N GLY A 173 -3.80 3.86 11.99
CA GLY A 173 -4.23 2.53 12.45
C GLY A 173 -3.70 1.34 11.65
N ALA A 174 -2.77 1.53 10.70
CA ALA A 174 -2.09 0.41 10.07
C ALA A 174 -1.05 -0.21 11.01
N SER A 175 -1.01 -1.54 11.10
CA SER A 175 0.08 -2.25 11.78
C SER A 175 1.26 -2.44 10.82
N VAL A 176 2.39 -1.77 11.06
CA VAL A 176 3.59 -1.90 10.21
C VAL A 176 4.63 -2.77 10.92
N LEU A 177 5.03 -3.86 10.28
CA LEU A 177 5.86 -4.93 10.86
C LEU A 177 6.97 -5.35 9.90
N ILE A 178 8.02 -5.98 10.43
CA ILE A 178 9.08 -6.60 9.63
C ILE A 178 8.79 -8.09 9.48
N MET A 179 8.96 -8.63 8.27
CA MET A 179 8.79 -10.06 8.00
C MET A 179 9.80 -10.90 8.81
N GLY A 180 9.27 -11.84 9.59
CA GLY A 180 9.98 -12.92 10.26
C GLY A 180 10.08 -14.19 9.41
N TYR A 181 10.57 -15.28 9.99
CA TYR A 181 10.70 -16.56 9.29
C TYR A 181 9.34 -17.08 8.81
N GLU A 182 8.36 -17.05 9.71
CA GLU A 182 7.00 -17.54 9.51
C GLU A 182 6.29 -16.75 8.41
N ASP A 183 6.55 -15.44 8.30
CA ASP A 183 5.98 -14.61 7.23
C ASP A 183 6.56 -14.96 5.85
N PHE A 184 7.86 -15.25 5.78
CA PHE A 184 8.49 -15.69 4.53
C PHE A 184 8.03 -17.09 4.12
N GLU A 185 7.90 -18.01 5.08
CA GLU A 185 7.36 -19.35 4.84
C GLU A 185 5.91 -19.30 4.39
N TYR A 186 5.07 -18.51 5.08
CA TYR A 186 3.69 -18.27 4.66
C TYR A 186 3.62 -17.72 3.23
N CYS A 187 4.48 -16.75 2.90
CA CYS A 187 4.49 -16.21 1.54
C CYS A 187 4.93 -17.23 0.49
N TRP A 188 5.89 -18.08 0.83
CA TRP A 188 6.36 -19.15 -0.03
C TRP A 188 5.25 -20.18 -0.31
N ASP A 189 4.45 -20.51 0.69
CA ASP A 189 3.37 -21.49 0.55
C ASP A 189 2.15 -20.94 -0.20
N ASN A 190 1.88 -19.64 -0.10
CA ASN A 190 0.64 -19.04 -0.60
C ASN A 190 0.81 -18.19 -1.89
N PHE A 191 2.02 -17.68 -2.15
CA PHE A 191 2.26 -16.71 -3.24
C PHE A 191 3.40 -17.10 -4.16
N VAL A 192 3.96 -18.31 -4.03
CA VAL A 192 5.04 -18.81 -4.89
C VAL A 192 4.62 -20.11 -5.56
N TYR A 193 4.91 -20.24 -6.86
CA TYR A 193 4.85 -21.53 -7.55
C TYR A 193 5.99 -22.43 -7.07
N ASN A 194 5.82 -22.99 -5.88
CA ASN A 194 6.86 -23.72 -5.15
C ASN A 194 7.00 -25.19 -5.55
N ASP A 195 6.11 -25.71 -6.39
CA ASP A 195 6.10 -27.11 -6.86
C ASP A 195 6.22 -28.14 -5.71
N GLY A 196 5.62 -27.84 -4.55
CA GLY A 196 5.66 -28.66 -3.34
C GLY A 196 7.01 -28.66 -2.62
N GLN A 197 7.96 -27.82 -3.04
CA GLN A 197 9.25 -27.66 -2.35
C GLN A 197 9.07 -26.78 -1.12
N PRO A 198 9.69 -27.14 0.02
CA PRO A 198 9.63 -26.31 1.22
C PRO A 198 10.44 -25.02 1.06
N PHE A 199 10.06 -23.99 1.81
CA PHE A 199 10.84 -22.77 1.92
C PHE A 199 12.25 -23.08 2.45
N LYS A 200 13.27 -22.49 1.81
CA LYS A 200 14.67 -22.61 2.25
C LYS A 200 15.16 -21.24 2.71
N PRO A 201 15.28 -21.00 4.04
CA PRO A 201 15.71 -19.70 4.53
C PRO A 201 17.14 -19.40 4.10
N TRP A 202 17.40 -18.16 3.70
CA TRP A 202 18.75 -17.71 3.39
C TRP A 202 19.57 -17.44 4.67
N LYS A 203 20.89 -17.45 4.51
CA LYS A 203 21.81 -17.11 5.61
C LYS A 203 21.47 -15.75 6.22
N ARG A 204 21.38 -15.69 7.55
CA ARG A 204 21.11 -14.49 8.36
C ARG A 204 19.71 -13.90 8.23
N LEU A 205 18.72 -14.66 7.78
CA LEU A 205 17.32 -14.20 7.70
C LEU A 205 16.87 -13.59 9.03
N GLN A 206 17.04 -14.33 10.14
CA GLN A 206 16.62 -13.91 11.48
C GLN A 206 17.40 -12.69 11.98
N ASP A 207 18.74 -12.69 11.87
CA ASP A 207 19.57 -11.54 12.26
C ASP A 207 19.15 -10.25 11.52
N ASN A 208 18.83 -10.36 10.24
CA ASN A 208 18.44 -9.23 9.43
C ASN A 208 17.03 -8.75 9.80
N SER A 209 16.08 -9.67 10.02
CA SER A 209 14.73 -9.33 10.49
C SER A 209 14.79 -8.60 11.84
N LEU A 210 15.61 -9.09 12.78
CA LEU A 210 15.80 -8.42 14.08
C LEU A 210 16.41 -7.02 13.92
N SER A 211 17.44 -6.88 13.09
CA SER A 211 18.06 -5.58 12.83
C SER A 211 17.07 -4.58 12.22
N LEU A 212 16.27 -5.01 11.24
CA LEU A 212 15.23 -4.18 10.62
C LEU A 212 14.12 -3.85 11.61
N TYR A 213 13.75 -4.79 12.48
CA TYR A 213 12.73 -4.60 13.51
C TYR A 213 13.14 -3.47 14.47
N ILE A 214 14.37 -3.50 14.99
CA ILE A 214 14.90 -2.44 15.86
C ILE A 214 14.82 -1.08 15.16
N THR A 215 15.29 -1.01 13.90
CA THR A 215 15.21 0.23 13.10
C THR A 215 13.77 0.69 12.90
N LEU A 216 12.83 -0.22 12.66
CA LEU A 216 11.42 0.13 12.51
C LEU A 216 10.84 0.68 13.83
N GLN A 217 11.17 0.08 14.97
CA GLN A 217 10.72 0.60 16.27
C GLN A 217 11.24 2.02 16.53
N GLU A 218 12.49 2.32 16.17
CA GLU A 218 13.02 3.70 16.23
C GLU A 218 12.34 4.67 15.26
N ILE A 219 11.80 4.16 14.14
CA ILE A 219 11.03 4.96 13.18
C ILE A 219 9.63 5.24 13.71
N LEU A 220 8.98 4.26 14.35
CA LEU A 220 7.58 4.38 14.78
C LEU A 220 7.43 5.12 16.12
N GLN A 221 8.52 5.30 16.88
CA GLN A 221 8.63 6.30 17.95
C GLN A 221 8.47 7.73 17.39
#